data_AF-A0A1H3F883-F1
#
_entry.id   AF-A0A1H3F883-F1
#
_cell.length_a   1.000
_cell.length_b   1.000
_cell.length_c   1.000
_cell.angle_alpha   90.00
_cell.angle_beta   90.00
_cell.angle_gamma   90.00
#
_symmetry.space_group_name_H-M   'P 1'
#
loop_
_entity.id
_entity.type
_entity.pdbx_description
1 polymer ?
#
loop_
_entity_poly.entity_id
_entity_poly.type
_entity_poly.pdbx_seq_one_letter_code
_entity_poly.pdbx_strand_id
1 'polypeptide(L)'
;MDHKSKVIIFVDDDLQPIGEFDAPVNFELDTRKLKDGFHQLKIVSKDPAGKEGVRVIPFKVRNGPAIAVEGLKDNDEVDGVLPLMINAYGKGNQKQFLIDGSETPKSVPSWLISGIIAFVAWAIYFTITSLG
;
A
#
# COMPACT_ATOMS: atom_id res chain seq x y z
N MET A 1 -12.80 -11.33 -43.92
CA MET A 1 -13.29 -11.62 -42.55
C MET A 1 -12.27 -11.05 -41.58
N ASP A 2 -12.68 -10.19 -40.67
CA ASP A 2 -11.81 -9.59 -39.66
C ASP A 2 -11.27 -10.70 -38.74
N HIS A 3 -9.97 -10.95 -38.78
CA HIS A 3 -9.29 -11.99 -37.97
C HIS A 3 -8.93 -11.47 -36.58
N LYS A 4 -9.67 -10.48 -36.06
CA LYS A 4 -9.35 -9.86 -34.78
C LYS A 4 -9.96 -10.66 -33.65
N SER A 5 -9.13 -11.06 -32.69
CA SER A 5 -9.59 -11.67 -31.46
C SER A 5 -10.36 -10.64 -30.63
N LYS A 6 -11.48 -11.04 -30.05
CA LYS A 6 -12.24 -10.22 -29.12
C LYS A 6 -11.71 -10.40 -27.70
N VAL A 7 -11.75 -9.34 -26.90
CA VAL A 7 -11.35 -9.31 -25.50
C VAL A 7 -12.52 -8.77 -24.69
N ILE A 8 -12.99 -9.58 -23.75
CA ILE A 8 -14.11 -9.26 -22.86
C ILE A 8 -13.56 -9.16 -21.45
N ILE A 9 -13.82 -8.05 -20.76
CA ILE A 9 -13.26 -7.74 -19.45
C ILE A 9 -14.37 -7.73 -18.41
N PHE A 10 -14.14 -8.41 -17.30
CA PHE A 10 -15.03 -8.49 -16.15
C PHE A 10 -14.25 -8.07 -14.89
N VAL A 11 -14.96 -7.47 -13.93
CA VAL A 11 -14.44 -7.17 -12.59
C VAL A 11 -15.22 -8.00 -11.59
N ASP A 12 -14.48 -8.60 -10.67
CA ASP A 12 -14.98 -9.51 -9.64
C ASP A 12 -15.71 -10.71 -10.24
N ASP A 13 -16.81 -11.14 -9.62
CA ASP A 13 -17.70 -12.19 -10.11
C ASP A 13 -18.93 -11.61 -10.82
N ASP A 14 -18.83 -10.38 -11.34
CA ASP A 14 -19.94 -9.75 -12.05
C ASP A 14 -20.20 -10.48 -13.38
N LEU A 15 -21.48 -10.66 -13.68
CA LEU A 15 -21.95 -11.28 -14.93
C LEU A 15 -21.89 -10.30 -16.09
N GLN A 16 -21.91 -9.00 -15.81
CA GLN A 16 -21.83 -7.97 -16.85
C GLN A 16 -20.36 -7.61 -17.15
N PRO A 17 -19.93 -7.69 -18.41
CA PRO A 17 -18.61 -7.22 -18.77
C PRO A 17 -18.56 -5.70 -18.65
N ILE A 18 -17.45 -5.19 -18.13
CA ILE A 18 -17.18 -3.75 -18.08
C ILE A 18 -16.77 -3.21 -19.46
N GLY A 19 -16.43 -4.09 -20.40
CA GLY A 19 -16.17 -3.75 -21.79
C GLY A 19 -15.86 -4.96 -22.66
N GLU A 20 -16.13 -4.82 -23.95
CA GLU A 20 -15.76 -5.75 -25.01
C GLU A 20 -15.05 -4.97 -26.12
N PHE A 21 -13.89 -5.48 -26.55
CA PHE A 21 -13.00 -4.79 -27.47
C PHE A 21 -12.34 -5.75 -28.44
N ASP A 22 -11.87 -5.25 -29.58
CA ASP A 22 -11.00 -6.02 -30.48
C ASP A 22 -9.54 -5.88 -30.06
N ALA A 23 -8.77 -6.97 -30.10
CA ALA A 23 -7.36 -6.96 -29.77
C ALA A 23 -6.50 -6.36 -30.90
N PRO A 24 -5.39 -5.65 -30.58
CA PRO A 24 -4.98 -5.21 -29.25
C PRO A 24 -5.80 -3.99 -28.76
N VAL A 25 -6.02 -3.90 -27.45
CA VAL A 25 -6.77 -2.79 -26.82
C VAL A 25 -6.02 -2.20 -25.63
N ASN A 26 -6.06 -0.86 -25.51
CA ASN A 26 -5.71 -0.14 -24.29
C ASN A 26 -7.00 0.14 -23.51
N PHE A 27 -7.08 -0.36 -22.27
CA PHE A 27 -8.25 -0.24 -21.41
C PHE A 27 -7.89 0.48 -20.11
N GLU A 28 -8.67 1.48 -19.72
CA GLU A 28 -8.50 2.22 -18.47
C GLU A 28 -9.56 1.80 -17.43
N LEU A 29 -9.09 1.27 -16.30
CA LEU A 29 -9.97 0.87 -15.18
C LEU A 29 -10.10 2.01 -14.16
N ASP A 30 -11.28 2.62 -14.05
CA ASP A 30 -11.57 3.62 -13.01
C ASP A 30 -11.82 2.96 -11.66
N THR A 31 -10.75 2.76 -10.89
CA THR A 31 -10.80 2.13 -9.56
C THR A 31 -11.55 2.96 -8.52
N ARG A 32 -11.83 4.25 -8.74
CA ARG A 32 -12.58 5.11 -7.79
C ARG A 32 -14.04 4.68 -7.62
N LYS A 33 -14.56 3.94 -8.59
CA LYS A 33 -15.92 3.38 -8.56
C LYS A 33 -15.99 2.02 -7.85
N LEU A 34 -14.83 1.43 -7.56
CA LEU A 34 -14.72 0.17 -6.84
C LEU A 34 -14.66 0.42 -5.34
N LYS A 35 -15.13 -0.57 -4.58
CA LYS A 35 -15.10 -0.55 -3.11
C LYS A 35 -13.67 -0.80 -2.65
N ASP A 36 -13.37 -0.47 -1.39
CA ASP A 36 -12.09 -0.87 -0.81
C ASP A 36 -12.11 -2.36 -0.53
N GLY A 37 -11.04 -3.06 -0.90
CA GLY A 37 -10.97 -4.51 -0.74
C GLY A 37 -10.16 -5.22 -1.80
N PHE A 38 -10.18 -6.55 -1.71
CA PHE A 38 -9.63 -7.41 -2.74
C PHE A 38 -10.62 -7.55 -3.89
N HIS A 39 -10.11 -7.45 -5.10
CA HIS A 39 -10.83 -7.52 -6.36
C HIS A 39 -10.09 -8.43 -7.33
N GLN A 40 -10.79 -8.88 -8.37
CA GLN A 40 -10.19 -9.67 -9.44
C GLN A 40 -10.59 -9.11 -10.81
N LEU A 41 -9.64 -9.02 -11.73
CA LEU A 41 -9.89 -8.66 -13.12
C LEU A 41 -9.86 -9.94 -13.95
N LYS A 42 -11.00 -10.32 -14.53
CA LYS A 42 -11.12 -11.49 -15.39
C LYS A 42 -11.20 -11.03 -16.84
N ILE A 43 -10.26 -11.51 -17.66
CA ILE A 43 -10.14 -11.20 -19.07
C ILE A 43 -10.40 -12.48 -19.85
N VAL A 44 -11.39 -12.45 -20.74
CA VAL A 44 -11.74 -13.55 -21.64
C VAL A 44 -11.41 -13.13 -23.06
N SER A 45 -10.44 -13.78 -23.68
CA SER A 45 -10.11 -13.59 -25.09
C SER A 45 -10.80 -14.66 -25.92
N LYS A 46 -11.48 -14.27 -27.00
CA LYS A 46 -12.07 -15.19 -27.99
C LYS A 46 -11.33 -15.02 -29.30
N ASP A 47 -10.71 -16.09 -29.78
CA ASP A 47 -10.07 -16.09 -31.10
C ASP A 47 -11.12 -16.21 -32.22
N PRO A 48 -10.75 -15.91 -33.48
CA PRO A 48 -11.65 -16.07 -34.63
C PRO A 48 -12.05 -17.54 -34.90
N ALA A 49 -11.33 -18.51 -34.35
CA ALA A 49 -11.62 -19.94 -34.47
C ALA A 49 -12.56 -20.46 -33.37
N GLY A 50 -13.01 -19.59 -32.45
CA GLY A 50 -13.92 -19.91 -31.35
C GLY A 50 -13.25 -20.44 -30.09
N LYS A 51 -11.91 -20.47 -30.03
CA LYS A 51 -11.18 -20.85 -28.81
C LYS A 51 -11.17 -19.68 -27.83
N GLU A 52 -11.45 -19.99 -26.57
CA GLU A 52 -11.46 -19.01 -25.50
C GLU A 52 -10.24 -19.18 -24.58
N GLY A 53 -9.60 -18.07 -24.23
CA GLY A 53 -8.55 -17.99 -23.22
C GLY A 53 -9.00 -17.11 -22.06
N VAL A 54 -8.82 -17.58 -20.83
CA VAL A 54 -9.21 -16.83 -19.62
C VAL A 54 -7.98 -16.51 -18.78
N ARG A 55 -7.86 -15.24 -18.37
CA ARG A 55 -6.83 -14.76 -17.44
C ARG A 55 -7.50 -14.05 -16.28
N VAL A 56 -7.12 -14.39 -15.05
CA VAL A 56 -7.60 -13.72 -13.83
C VAL A 56 -6.41 -13.05 -13.13
N ILE A 57 -6.58 -11.79 -12.75
CA ILE A 57 -5.55 -10.98 -12.08
C ILE A 57 -6.13 -10.43 -10.77
N PRO A 58 -5.67 -10.89 -9.60
CA PRO A 58 -6.10 -10.32 -8.32
C PRO A 58 -5.43 -8.96 -8.09
N PHE A 59 -6.18 -8.01 -7.52
CA PHE A 59 -5.67 -6.70 -7.11
C PHE A 59 -6.40 -6.21 -5.85
N LYS A 60 -5.87 -5.17 -5.19
CA LYS A 60 -6.49 -4.58 -3.99
C LYS A 60 -6.74 -3.09 -4.21
N VAL A 61 -7.97 -2.64 -4.01
CA VAL A 61 -8.38 -1.24 -4.09
C VAL A 61 -8.33 -0.61 -2.70
N ARG A 62 -7.79 0.61 -2.64
CA ARG A 62 -7.72 1.46 -1.44
C ARG A 62 -8.03 2.92 -1.80
N ASN A 63 -9.32 3.23 -1.84
CA ASN A 63 -9.88 4.56 -2.06
C ASN A 63 -10.19 5.29 -0.75
N GLY A 64 -10.37 4.55 0.35
CA GLY A 64 -10.63 5.07 1.70
C GLY A 64 -9.43 5.76 2.36
N PRO A 65 -9.61 6.28 3.58
CA PRO A 65 -8.54 6.94 4.33
C PRO A 65 -7.41 5.97 4.66
N ALA A 66 -6.18 6.46 4.61
CA ALA A 66 -5.02 5.69 5.06
C ALA A 66 -4.95 5.72 6.59
N ILE A 67 -4.84 4.55 7.23
CA ILE A 67 -4.68 4.43 8.68
C ILE A 67 -3.22 4.09 8.96
N ALA A 68 -2.59 4.85 9.85
CA ALA A 68 -1.26 4.57 10.38
C ALA A 68 -1.37 4.27 11.87
N VAL A 69 -0.77 3.16 12.29
CA VAL A 69 -0.70 2.76 13.69
C VAL A 69 0.77 2.78 14.10
N GLU A 70 1.06 3.51 15.18
CA GLU A 70 2.36 3.50 15.86
C GLU A 70 2.22 2.82 17.21
N GLY A 71 3.30 2.20 17.68
CA GLY A 71 3.32 1.43 18.93
C GLY A 71 3.09 -0.07 18.76
N LEU A 72 2.60 -0.54 17.61
CA LEU A 72 2.43 -1.97 17.29
C LEU A 72 2.69 -2.24 15.80
N LYS A 73 3.37 -3.35 15.48
CA LYS A 73 3.63 -3.82 14.11
C LYS A 73 3.00 -5.18 13.85
N ASP A 74 2.89 -5.52 12.56
CA ASP A 74 2.39 -6.82 12.13
C ASP A 74 3.26 -7.96 12.69
N ASN A 75 2.62 -8.88 13.41
CA ASN A 75 3.22 -10.06 14.07
C ASN A 75 4.09 -9.75 15.31
N ASP A 76 3.92 -8.59 15.96
CA ASP A 76 4.56 -8.35 17.26
C ASP A 76 3.94 -9.27 18.35
N GLU A 77 4.78 -9.91 19.17
CA GLU A 77 4.39 -10.56 20.42
C GLU A 77 4.49 -9.54 21.57
N VAL A 78 3.37 -9.25 22.23
CA VAL A 78 3.29 -8.18 23.25
C VAL A 78 2.65 -8.70 24.54
N ASP A 79 3.06 -8.14 25.68
CA ASP A 79 2.52 -8.45 27.01
C ASP A 79 2.26 -7.15 27.80
N GLY A 80 1.25 -7.15 28.66
CA GLY A 80 0.86 -5.99 29.48
C GLY A 80 0.09 -4.88 28.73
N VAL A 81 0.37 -3.62 29.07
CA VAL A 81 -0.33 -2.43 28.53
C VAL A 81 0.57 -1.68 27.56
N LEU A 82 0.16 -1.62 26.29
CA LEU A 82 0.91 -1.01 25.20
C LEU A 82 0.22 0.28 24.71
N PRO A 83 0.86 1.46 24.82
CA PRO A 83 0.32 2.69 24.26
C PRO A 83 0.37 2.65 22.73
N LEU A 84 -0.78 2.89 22.09
CA LEU A 84 -0.90 2.95 20.64
C LEU A 84 -1.30 4.34 20.19
N MET A 85 -0.75 4.76 19.06
CA MET A 85 -1.18 5.97 18.37
C MET A 85 -1.78 5.61 17.02
N ILE A 86 -3.01 6.05 16.77
CA ILE A 86 -3.76 5.75 15.55
C ILE A 86 -4.04 7.07 14.82
N ASN A 87 -3.54 7.18 13.60
CA ASN A 87 -3.72 8.32 12.72
C ASN A 87 -4.53 7.90 11.49
N ALA A 88 -5.47 8.75 11.03
CA ALA A 88 -6.25 8.52 9.83
C ALA A 88 -6.13 9.72 8.88
N TYR A 89 -5.68 9.46 7.64
CA TYR A 89 -5.47 10.47 6.61
C TYR A 89 -6.51 10.29 5.51
N GLY A 90 -7.42 11.26 5.39
CA GLY A 90 -8.39 11.29 4.29
C GLY A 90 -7.71 11.59 2.95
N LYS A 91 -8.03 10.83 1.90
CA LYS A 91 -7.58 11.07 0.51
C LYS A 91 -8.40 12.16 -0.20
N GLY A 92 -8.95 13.10 0.56
CA GLY A 92 -9.88 14.14 0.11
C GLY A 92 -9.17 15.42 -0.32
N ASN A 93 -9.74 16.09 -1.34
CA ASN A 93 -9.24 17.31 -1.98
C ASN A 93 -8.46 18.23 -1.02
N GLN A 94 -7.15 18.32 -1.23
CA GLN A 94 -6.23 19.19 -0.51
C GLN A 94 -6.53 20.67 -0.84
N LYS A 95 -7.60 21.22 -0.29
CA LYS A 95 -7.86 22.68 -0.29
C LYS A 95 -7.91 23.28 1.10
N GLN A 96 -7.81 22.45 2.13
CA GLN A 96 -7.74 22.90 3.51
C GLN A 96 -6.56 22.18 4.16
N PHE A 97 -5.42 22.87 4.20
CA PHE A 97 -4.33 22.52 5.10
C PHE A 97 -4.85 22.72 6.52
N LEU A 98 -5.49 21.70 7.09
CA LEU A 98 -5.68 21.59 8.52
C LEU A 98 -4.31 21.23 9.09
N ILE A 99 -3.53 22.25 9.44
CA ILE A 99 -2.30 22.08 10.21
C ILE A 99 -2.76 21.85 11.65
N ASP A 100 -3.13 20.61 11.95
CA ASP A 100 -3.28 20.15 13.32
C ASP A 100 -2.13 19.16 13.57
N GLY A 101 -1.18 19.56 14.42
CA GLY A 101 -0.09 18.72 14.91
C GLY A 101 0.70 17.94 13.86
N SER A 102 1.48 18.63 13.01
CA SER A 102 2.47 18.03 12.09
C SER A 102 3.62 17.28 12.79
N GLU A 103 3.61 17.21 14.11
CA GLU A 103 4.56 16.46 14.91
C GLU A 103 4.01 15.06 15.10
N THR A 104 4.25 14.17 14.12
CA THR A 104 4.19 12.73 14.37
C THR A 104 5.19 12.45 15.50
N PRO A 105 4.76 12.01 16.70
CA PRO A 105 5.69 11.74 17.80
C PRO A 105 6.41 10.43 17.51
N LYS A 106 7.41 10.52 16.63
CA LYS A 106 8.23 9.40 16.23
C LYS A 106 9.07 8.98 17.42
N SER A 107 8.96 7.71 17.80
CA SER A 107 9.85 7.11 18.80
C SER A 107 11.30 7.32 18.41
N VAL A 108 12.15 7.66 19.39
CA VAL A 108 13.58 7.89 19.17
C VAL A 108 14.21 6.63 18.57
N PRO A 109 14.89 6.72 17.41
CA PRO A 109 15.50 5.54 16.78
C PRO A 109 16.60 4.91 17.66
N SER A 110 16.63 3.58 17.75
CA SER A 110 17.60 2.84 18.59
C SER A 110 19.07 3.10 18.22
N TRP A 111 19.36 3.45 16.97
CA TRP A 111 20.72 3.81 16.53
C TRP A 111 21.23 5.09 17.21
N LEU A 112 20.34 6.02 17.55
CA LEU A 112 20.72 7.27 18.23
C LEU A 112 21.20 6.97 19.65
N ILE A 113 20.47 6.11 20.37
CA ILE A 113 20.88 5.63 21.71
C ILE A 113 22.21 4.90 21.64
N SER A 114 22.38 4.02 20.64
CA SER A 114 23.65 3.30 20.42
C SER A 114 24.82 4.26 20.17
N GLY A 115 24.58 5.31 19.38
CA GLY A 115 25.57 6.36 19.12
C GLY A 115 25.96 7.15 20.37
N ILE A 116 24.98 7.50 21.23
CA ILE A 116 25.23 8.17 22.51
C ILE A 116 26.10 7.29 23.41
N ILE A 117 25.77 5.99 23.53
CA ILE A 117 26.55 5.05 24.35
C ILE A 117 27.98 4.94 23.83
N ALA A 118 28.17 4.81 22.51
CA ALA A 118 29.50 4.73 21.90
C ALA A 118 30.32 6.01 22.13
N PHE A 119 29.69 7.19 21.99
CA PHE A 119 30.33 8.48 22.23
C PHE A 119 30.77 8.63 23.69
N VAL A 120 29.91 8.25 24.64
CA VAL A 120 30.24 8.30 26.08
C VAL A 120 31.38 7.34 26.42
N ALA A 121 31.36 6.11 25.90
CA ALA A 121 32.43 5.15 26.10
C ALA A 121 33.78 5.66 25.53
N TRP A 122 33.75 6.24 24.34
CA TRP A 122 34.92 6.86 23.72
C TRP A 122 35.45 8.05 24.54
N ALA A 123 34.56 8.93 25.01
CA ALA A 123 34.95 10.07 25.83
C ALA A 123 35.63 9.63 27.14
N ILE A 124 35.10 8.60 27.82
CA ILE A 124 35.73 8.03 29.02
C ILE A 124 37.12 7.47 28.67
N TYR A 125 37.24 6.64 27.63
CA TYR A 125 38.53 6.12 27.17
C TYR A 125 39.54 7.24 26.91
N PHE A 126 39.12 8.26 26.14
CA PHE A 126 39.97 9.39 25.79
C PHE A 126 40.46 10.14 27.04
N THR A 127 39.57 10.43 27.99
CA THR A 127 39.96 11.12 29.24
C THR A 127 40.98 10.33 30.05
N ILE A 128 40.80 9.01 30.19
CA ILE A 128 41.74 8.15 30.92
C ILE A 128 43.11 8.14 30.23
N THR A 129 43.14 7.98 28.90
CA THR A 129 44.38 7.91 28.14
C THR A 129 45.09 9.24 27.93
N SER A 130 44.40 10.37 28.11
CA SER A 130 44.98 11.71 27.95
C SER A 130 45.43 12.35 29.25
N LEU A 131 44.90 11.89 30.40
CA LEU A 131 45.33 12.30 31.74
C LEU A 131 46.37 11.36 32.37
N GLY A 132 46.57 10.16 31.84
CA GLY A 132 47.61 9.21 32.26
C GLY A 132 48.84 9.29 31.36
#